data_AF-A0A550I933-F1
#
_entry.id   AF-A0A550I933-F1
#
_cell.length_a   1.000
_cell.length_b   1.000
_cell.length_c   1.000
_cell.angle_alpha   90.00
_cell.angle_beta   90.00
_cell.angle_gamma   90.00
#
_symmetry.space_group_name_H-M   'P 1'
#
loop_
_entity.id
_entity.type
_entity.pdbx_description
1 polymer ?
#
loop_
_entity_poly.entity_id
_entity_poly.type
_entity_poly.pdbx_seq_one_letter_code
_entity_poly.pdbx_strand_id
1 'polypeptide(L)'
;MKNFAYILSFVFISFLFTPSIIALVDSSIDISIAYNVNEEESSSKNQITFEYTIEEMDSNYESIHFLQTRGTDGHYYKENVYDVFLSVTSPPPKRA
;
A
#
# COMPACT_ATOMS: atom_id res chain seq x y z
N MET A 1 17.08 36.58 3.01
CA MET A 1 17.16 35.10 3.00
C MET A 1 16.09 34.44 3.88
N LYS A 2 15.78 34.95 5.09
CA LYS A 2 14.80 34.33 6.01
C LYS A 2 13.38 34.20 5.42
N ASN A 3 12.89 35.21 4.71
CA ASN A 3 11.56 35.16 4.06
C ASN A 3 11.48 34.08 2.97
N PHE A 4 12.56 33.88 2.21
CA PHE A 4 12.63 32.81 1.22
C PHE A 4 12.60 31.43 1.89
N ALA A 5 13.30 31.28 3.02
CA ALA A 5 13.25 30.05 3.81
C ALA A 5 11.84 29.78 4.35
N TYR A 6 11.11 30.80 4.81
CA TYR A 6 9.73 30.62 5.25
C TYR A 6 8.80 30.20 4.11
N ILE A 7 8.94 30.79 2.92
CA ILE A 7 8.16 30.40 1.74
C ILE A 7 8.46 28.95 1.34
N LEU A 8 9.73 28.57 1.26
CA LEU A 8 10.14 27.22 0.92
C LEU A 8 9.64 26.21 1.96
N SER A 9 9.75 26.55 3.24
CA SER A 9 9.31 25.69 4.34
C SER A 9 7.79 25.53 4.33
N PHE A 10 7.03 26.58 4.05
CA PHE A 10 5.58 26.50 3.89
C PHE A 10 5.16 25.59 2.74
N VAL A 11 5.79 25.74 1.56
CA VAL A 11 5.52 24.90 0.39
C VAL A 11 5.85 23.44 0.70
N PHE A 12 7.00 23.20 1.34
CA PHE A 12 7.45 21.86 1.70
C PHE A 12 6.50 21.16 2.67
N ILE A 13 6.09 21.86 3.75
CA ILE A 13 5.15 21.31 4.74
C ILE A 13 3.78 21.05 4.10
N SER A 14 3.30 21.96 3.26
CA SER A 14 2.04 21.77 2.55
C SER A 14 2.08 20.54 1.64
N PHE A 15 3.19 20.33 0.93
CA PHE A 15 3.37 19.18 0.04
C PHE A 15 3.36 17.85 0.81
N LEU A 16 4.04 17.79 1.97
CA LEU A 16 4.04 16.60 2.83
C LEU A 16 2.66 16.30 3.43
N PHE A 17 1.92 17.33 3.85
CA PHE A 17 0.68 17.14 4.59
C PHE A 17 -0.55 16.87 3.68
N THR A 18 -0.49 17.30 2.42
CA THR A 18 -1.59 17.16 1.45
C THR A 18 -2.12 15.73 1.29
N PRO A 19 -1.31 14.70 1.00
CA PRO A 19 -1.82 13.33 0.83
C PRO A 19 -2.45 12.77 2.11
N SER A 20 -1.96 13.18 3.30
CA SER A 20 -2.54 12.78 4.58
C SER A 20 -3.90 13.41 4.85
N ILE A 21 -4.11 14.70 4.50
CA ILE A 21 -5.43 15.32 4.58
C ILE A 21 -6.41 14.63 3.62
N ILE A 22 -6.00 14.40 2.37
CA ILE A 22 -6.86 13.80 1.35
C ILE A 22 -7.33 12.42 1.80
N ALA A 23 -6.42 11.60 2.33
CA ALA A 23 -6.73 10.30 2.90
C ALA A 23 -7.76 10.34 4.04
N LEU A 24 -7.73 11.43 4.83
CA LEU A 24 -8.61 11.60 5.99
C LEU A 24 -10.01 12.09 5.58
N VAL A 25 -10.10 12.94 4.56
CA VAL A 25 -11.37 13.49 4.08
C VAL A 25 -12.15 12.46 3.26
N ASP A 26 -11.46 11.73 2.39
CA ASP A 26 -12.09 10.79 1.47
C ASP A 26 -11.20 9.58 1.19
N SER A 27 -11.66 8.41 1.64
CA SER A 27 -10.96 7.14 1.45
C SER A 27 -11.13 6.55 0.05
N SER A 28 -11.96 7.15 -0.81
CA SER A 28 -12.18 6.67 -2.19
C SER A 28 -11.20 7.29 -3.20
N ILE A 29 -10.47 8.33 -2.81
CA ILE A 29 -9.50 9.00 -3.67
C ILE A 29 -8.19 8.21 -3.67
N ASP A 30 -7.70 7.89 -4.86
CA ASP A 30 -6.42 7.21 -5.03
C ASP A 30 -5.25 8.19 -4.77
N ILE A 31 -4.52 7.92 -3.68
CA ILE A 31 -3.33 8.66 -3.24
C ILE A 31 -2.04 7.85 -3.44
N SER A 32 -2.10 6.69 -4.11
CA SER A 32 -0.96 5.79 -4.31
C SER A 32 0.22 6.48 -4.99
N ILE A 33 -0.06 7.39 -5.94
CA ILE A 33 0.97 8.17 -6.64
C ILE A 33 1.81 9.05 -5.70
N ALA A 34 1.23 9.58 -4.63
CA ALA A 34 1.94 10.42 -3.68
C ALA A 34 2.93 9.63 -2.79
N TYR A 35 2.66 8.33 -2.59
CA TYR A 35 3.54 7.44 -1.82
C TYR A 35 4.53 6.66 -2.71
N ASN A 36 4.15 6.33 -3.94
CA ASN A 36 4.98 5.57 -4.88
C ASN A 36 6.24 6.35 -5.34
N VAL A 37 6.13 7.67 -5.52
CA VAL A 37 7.28 8.52 -5.93
C VAL A 37 8.46 8.46 -4.95
N ASN A 38 8.20 8.15 -3.67
CA ASN A 38 9.26 8.01 -2.66
C ASN A 38 9.91 6.61 -2.65
N GLU A 39 9.32 5.62 -3.32
CA GLU A 39 9.81 4.23 -3.34
C GLU A 39 10.83 3.98 -4.48
N GLU A 40 10.82 4.82 -5.52
CA GLU A 40 11.68 4.69 -6.70
C GLU A 40 13.18 5.01 -6.47
N GLU A 41 13.56 5.62 -5.34
CA GLU A 41 14.99 5.90 -5.04
C GLU A 41 15.81 4.64 -4.74
N SER A 42 15.18 3.46 -4.61
CA SER A 42 15.86 2.19 -4.35
C SER A 42 16.21 1.37 -5.61
N SER A 43 15.99 1.91 -6.82
CA SER A 43 16.05 1.14 -8.07
C SER A 43 17.25 1.46 -9.00
N SER A 44 18.46 1.63 -8.46
CA SER A 44 19.66 1.55 -9.33
C SER A 44 19.87 0.15 -9.93
N LYS A 45 19.00 -0.83 -9.59
CA LYS A 45 19.13 -2.24 -9.98
C LYS A 45 18.06 -2.76 -10.94
N ASN A 46 16.91 -2.10 -11.11
CA ASN A 46 15.84 -2.61 -11.97
C ASN A 46 15.51 -1.63 -13.10
N GLN A 47 16.36 -1.62 -14.13
CA GLN A 47 16.02 -1.09 -15.45
C GLN A 47 15.05 -2.03 -16.16
N ILE A 48 13.79 -2.03 -15.74
CA ILE A 48 12.72 -2.66 -16.52
C ILE A 48 11.74 -1.54 -16.88
N THR A 49 11.83 -1.06 -18.11
CA THR A 49 11.13 0.14 -18.57
C THR A 49 9.60 -0.06 -18.65
N PHE A 50 9.13 -1.30 -18.71
CA PHE A 50 7.71 -1.66 -18.58
C PHE A 50 7.60 -3.19 -18.45
N GLU A 51 7.08 -3.67 -17.33
CA GLU A 51 6.71 -5.08 -17.13
C GLU A 51 5.22 -5.13 -16.80
N TYR A 52 4.49 -5.97 -17.52
CA TYR A 52 3.06 -6.19 -17.28
C TYR A 52 2.78 -7.68 -17.32
N THR A 53 2.36 -8.22 -16.19
CA THR A 53 1.90 -9.61 -16.08
C THR A 53 0.38 -9.59 -16.22
N ILE A 54 -0.12 -10.18 -17.30
CA ILE A 54 -1.55 -10.48 -17.44
C ILE A 54 -1.81 -11.72 -16.61
N GLU A 55 -2.27 -11.54 -15.38
CA GLU A 55 -2.82 -12.66 -14.61
C GLU A 55 -4.18 -13.05 -15.17
N GLU A 56 -4.44 -14.35 -15.21
CA GLU A 56 -5.74 -14.88 -15.59
C GLU A 56 -6.76 -14.39 -14.56
N MET A 57 -7.81 -13.71 -15.04
CA MET A 57 -8.76 -13.07 -14.16
C MET A 57 -9.71 -14.12 -13.57
N ASP A 58 -9.26 -14.79 -12.51
CA ASP A 58 -10.12 -15.65 -11.72
C ASP A 58 -11.19 -14.81 -11.02
N SER A 59 -12.43 -15.29 -11.07
CA SER A 59 -13.55 -14.57 -10.48
C SER A 59 -13.39 -14.51 -8.96
N ASN A 60 -13.07 -13.33 -8.43
CA ASN A 60 -12.98 -13.09 -6.98
C ASN A 60 -14.37 -12.92 -6.32
N TYR A 61 -15.44 -13.41 -6.97
CA TYR A 61 -16.81 -13.25 -6.50
C TYR A 61 -17.05 -14.00 -5.19
N GLU A 62 -16.59 -15.25 -5.08
CA GLU A 62 -16.80 -16.08 -3.89
C GLU A 62 -16.12 -15.48 -2.64
N SER A 63 -14.91 -14.94 -2.80
CA SER A 63 -14.17 -14.31 -1.71
C SER A 63 -14.81 -12.98 -1.29
N ILE A 64 -15.25 -12.15 -2.24
CA ILE A 64 -15.97 -10.90 -1.94
C ILE A 64 -17.33 -11.19 -1.29
N HIS A 65 -18.07 -12.17 -1.81
CA HIS A 65 -19.37 -12.59 -1.27
C HIS A 65 -19.23 -13.16 0.15
N PHE A 66 -18.18 -13.94 0.41
CA PHE A 66 -17.86 -14.43 1.75
C PHE A 66 -17.61 -13.29 2.73
N LEU A 67 -16.85 -12.26 2.35
CA LEU A 67 -16.57 -11.09 3.18
C LEU A 67 -17.83 -10.25 3.44
N GLN A 68 -18.68 -10.07 2.43
CA GLN A 68 -19.95 -9.35 2.56
C GLN A 68 -20.93 -10.06 3.48
N THR A 69 -21.00 -11.39 3.40
CA THR A 69 -21.87 -12.22 4.25
C THR A 69 -21.42 -12.18 5.72
N ARG A 70 -20.12 -12.01 5.98
CA ARG A 70 -19.54 -12.01 7.34
C ARG A 70 -19.73 -10.72 8.15
N GLY A 71 -20.28 -9.66 7.56
CA GLY A 71 -20.40 -8.34 8.19
C GLY A 71 -21.41 -8.24 9.35
N THR A 72 -22.12 -9.33 9.68
CA THR A 72 -23.18 -9.34 10.72
C THR A 72 -22.84 -10.16 11.97
N ASP A 73 -21.86 -11.05 11.90
CA ASP A 73 -21.42 -11.83 13.06
C ASP A 73 -20.20 -11.16 13.70
N GLY A 74 -20.37 -10.68 14.94
CA GLY A 74 -19.31 -10.06 15.71
C GLY A 74 -18.11 -10.99 15.86
N HIS A 75 -16.99 -10.65 15.21
CA HIS A 75 -15.76 -11.43 15.29
C HIS A 75 -15.02 -11.12 16.58
N TYR A 76 -14.94 -12.12 17.47
CA TYR A 76 -13.92 -12.15 18.51
C TYR A 76 -12.61 -12.64 17.88
N TYR A 77 -11.66 -11.74 17.63
CA TYR A 77 -10.30 -12.13 17.33
C TYR A 77 -9.65 -12.65 18.61
N LYS A 78 -9.43 -13.96 18.68
CA LYS A 78 -8.43 -14.49 19.61
C LYS A 78 -7.09 -14.29 18.93
N GLU A 79 -6.33 -13.30 19.40
CA GLU A 79 -4.92 -13.16 19.04
C GLU A 79 -4.22 -14.47 19.41
N ASN A 80 -4.00 -15.32 18.41
CA ASN A 80 -3.01 -16.36 18.55
C ASN A 80 -1.68 -15.63 18.40
N VAL A 81 -0.85 -15.70 19.44
CA VAL A 81 0.54 -15.24 19.38
C VAL A 81 1.24 -16.12 18.35
N TYR A 82 1.37 -15.64 17.13
CA TYR A 82 2.16 -16.30 16.10
C TYR A 82 3.61 -15.86 16.30
N ASP A 83 4.52 -16.83 16.34
CA ASP A 83 5.94 -16.53 16.24
C ASP A 83 6.21 -15.90 14.87
N VAL A 84 6.60 -14.63 14.86
CA VAL A 84 6.95 -13.90 13.65
C VAL A 84 8.31 -14.38 13.18
N PHE A 85 8.33 -15.25 12.16
CA PHE A 85 9.57 -15.65 11.52
C PHE A 85 10.04 -14.52 10.59
N LEU A 86 11.10 -13.80 11.00
CA LEU A 86 11.69 -12.68 10.25
C LEU A 86 12.28 -13.08 8.88
N SER A 87 12.48 -14.37 8.63
CA SER A 87 13.04 -14.85 7.37
C SER A 87 12.31 -16.09 6.88
N VAL A 88 11.60 -15.92 5.76
CA VAL A 88 11.12 -17.03 4.95
C VAL A 88 12.36 -17.58 4.21
N THR A 89 12.98 -18.64 4.75
CA THR A 89 14.25 -19.19 4.25
C THR A 89 14.12 -19.97 2.95
N SER A 90 12.89 -20.25 2.49
CA SER A 90 12.67 -20.99 1.26
C SER A 90 11.47 -20.44 0.50
N PRO A 91 11.56 -20.29 -0.84
CA PRO A 91 10.41 -19.95 -1.63
C PRO A 91 9.30 -21.02 -1.48
N PRO A 92 8.02 -20.65 -1.62
CA PRO A 92 6.93 -21.60 -1.61
C PRO A 92 7.13 -22.68 -2.70
N PRO A 93 6.72 -23.93 -2.44
CA PRO A 93 6.89 -25.02 -3.38
C PRO A 93 6.18 -24.70 -4.70
N LYS A 94 6.85 -24.97 -5.82
CA LYS A 94 6.22 -24.91 -7.13
C LYS A 94 5.17 -26.02 -7.20
N ARG A 95 3.96 -25.67 -7.65
CA ARG A 95 2.89 -26.65 -7.88
C ARG A 95 3.39 -27.71 -8.88
N ALA A 96 3.11 -28.98 -8.57
CA ALA A 96 3.40 -30.13 -9.43
C ALA A 96 2.43 -30.19 -10.62
#